data_AF-A0A7Y7IZF3-F1
#
_entry.id   AF-A0A7Y7IZF3-F1
#
_cell.length_a   1.000
_cell.length_b   1.000
_cell.length_c   1.000
_cell.angle_alpha   90.00
_cell.angle_beta   90.00
_cell.angle_gamma   90.00
#
_symmetry.space_group_name_H-M   'P 1'
#
loop_
_entity.id
_entity.type
_entity.pdbx_description
1 polymer ?
#
loop_
_entity_poly.entity_id
_entity_poly.type
_entity_poly.pdbx_seq_one_letter_code
_entity_poly.pdbx_strand_id
1 'polypeptide(L)'
;VRAALIAGMACIGVAVALRWSGIGSIRPPRDASWREFVNLIKYPPSLVYVLSMLGGNLCLFHLFSRLSATRDAVLPRVLRVFGRAPLVFYVVHLWLFAVIGALFFRHGTHYAVGLGVWLAALPVLYRICARFGAWRRAAPAASWLQLV
;
A
#
# COMPACT_ATOMS: atom_id res chain seq x y z
N VAL A 1 -16.68 8.55 -11.52
CA VAL A 1 -15.34 8.81 -10.91
C VAL A 1 -15.26 10.13 -10.13
N ARG A 2 -15.80 11.27 -10.61
CA ARG A 2 -15.78 12.53 -9.82
C ARG A 2 -16.51 12.40 -8.47
N ALA A 3 -17.66 11.72 -8.44
CA ALA A 3 -18.38 11.43 -7.20
C ALA A 3 -17.52 10.65 -6.17
N ALA A 4 -16.69 9.71 -6.62
CA ALA A 4 -15.78 8.97 -5.74
C ALA A 4 -14.74 9.90 -5.08
N LEU A 5 -14.20 10.87 -5.82
CA LEU A 5 -13.27 11.84 -5.25
C LEU A 5 -13.97 12.72 -4.19
N ILE A 6 -15.18 13.21 -4.48
CA ILE A 6 -15.93 14.05 -3.54
C ILE A 6 -16.26 13.26 -2.27
N ALA A 7 -16.81 12.05 -2.42
CA ALA A 7 -17.10 11.17 -1.29
C ALA A 7 -15.83 10.81 -0.50
N GLY A 8 -14.72 10.57 -1.19
CA GLY A 8 -13.43 10.25 -0.58
C GLY A 8 -12.88 11.42 0.25
N MET A 9 -12.88 12.62 -0.32
CA MET A 9 -12.48 13.85 0.37
C MET A 9 -13.40 14.18 1.54
N ALA A 10 -14.70 13.95 1.40
CA ALA A 10 -15.65 14.11 2.51
C ALA A 10 -15.35 13.13 3.65
N CYS A 11 -15.12 11.84 3.35
CA CYS A 11 -14.74 10.85 4.37
C CYS A 11 -13.45 11.24 5.09
N ILE A 12 -12.43 11.71 4.36
CA ILE A 12 -11.16 12.17 4.94
C ILE A 12 -11.38 13.41 5.80
N GLY A 13 -12.15 14.39 5.34
CA GLY A 13 -12.47 15.60 6.10
C GLY A 13 -13.17 15.27 7.42
N VAL A 14 -14.18 14.38 7.39
CA VAL A 14 -14.85 13.90 8.59
C VAL A 14 -13.87 13.14 9.49
N ALA A 15 -13.03 12.26 8.94
CA ALA A 15 -12.04 11.52 9.72
C ALA A 15 -11.05 12.45 10.44
N VAL A 16 -10.56 13.50 9.77
CA VAL A 16 -9.67 14.51 10.36
C VAL A 16 -10.36 15.28 11.47
N ALA A 17 -11.62 15.70 11.27
CA ALA A 17 -12.39 16.41 12.29
C ALA A 17 -12.65 15.53 13.53
N LEU A 18 -13.01 14.26 13.32
CA LEU A 18 -13.17 13.27 14.40
C LEU A 18 -11.83 12.97 15.10
N ARG A 19 -10.73 12.90 14.35
CA ARG A 19 -9.40 12.69 14.93
C ARG A 19 -8.98 13.87 15.79
N TRP A 20 -9.28 15.09 15.36
CA TRP A 20 -8.96 16.31 16.11
C TRP A 20 -9.78 16.44 17.40
N SER A 21 -11.06 16.06 17.37
CA SER A 21 -11.92 16.09 18.57
C SER A 21 -11.71 14.90 19.51
N GLY A 22 -11.00 13.86 19.06
CA GLY A 22 -10.83 12.61 19.79
C GLY A 22 -12.05 11.67 19.73
N ILE A 23 -13.15 12.10 19.11
CA ILE A 23 -14.40 11.33 19.00
C ILE A 23 -14.25 10.22 17.96
N GLY A 24 -14.78 9.03 18.27
CA GLY A 24 -14.75 7.89 17.33
C GLY A 24 -13.38 7.23 17.17
N SER A 25 -12.35 7.71 17.88
CA SER A 25 -11.09 7.00 18.10
C SER A 25 -11.23 6.12 19.34
N ILE A 26 -10.86 4.84 19.24
CA ILE A 26 -10.85 3.92 20.39
C ILE A 26 -9.86 4.38 21.46
N ARG A 27 -8.81 5.08 21.03
CA ARG A 27 -7.78 5.63 21.89
C ARG A 27 -7.52 7.10 21.52
N PRO A 28 -7.50 8.02 22.50
CA PRO A 28 -7.09 9.39 22.25
C PRO A 28 -5.61 9.45 21.84
N PRO A 29 -5.19 10.47 21.07
CA PRO A 29 -3.78 10.71 20.79
C PRO A 29 -2.95 10.76 22.09
N ARG A 30 -1.83 10.06 22.12
CA ARG A 30 -0.86 10.11 23.25
C ARG A 30 -0.25 11.49 23.45
N ASP A 31 0.03 12.16 22.35
CA ASP A 31 0.72 13.44 22.28
C ASP A 31 0.21 14.24 21.08
N ALA A 32 0.63 15.50 20.99
CA ALA A 32 0.29 16.39 19.88
C ALA A 32 1.19 16.19 18.64
N SER A 33 1.96 15.08 18.57
CA SER A 33 2.84 14.85 17.45
C SER A 33 2.05 14.46 16.20
N TRP A 34 2.54 14.89 15.03
CA TRP A 34 1.92 14.51 13.75
C TRP A 34 1.90 12.98 13.56
N ARG A 35 2.92 12.27 14.10
CA ARG A 35 3.02 10.81 14.02
C ARG A 35 1.88 10.13 14.75
N GLU A 36 1.56 10.62 15.95
CA GLU A 36 0.44 10.09 16.71
C GLU A 36 -0.90 10.49 16.08
N PHE A 37 -1.00 11.68 15.48
CA PHE A 37 -2.19 12.07 14.73
C PHE A 37 -2.55 11.07 13.63
N VAL A 38 -1.57 10.63 12.85
CA VAL A 38 -1.75 9.62 11.78
C VAL A 38 -1.74 8.17 12.28
N ASN A 39 -1.47 7.93 13.56
CA ASN A 39 -1.46 6.60 14.17
C ASN A 39 -2.89 6.14 14.49
N LEU A 40 -3.55 5.58 13.49
CA LEU A 40 -4.94 5.11 13.58
C LEU A 40 -5.01 3.64 13.97
N ILE A 41 -5.87 3.32 14.95
CA ILE A 41 -6.09 1.93 15.38
C ILE A 41 -6.91 1.18 14.34
N LYS A 42 -6.29 0.13 13.79
CA LYS A 42 -6.92 -0.79 12.84
C LYS A 42 -7.80 -1.85 13.50
N TYR A 43 -7.43 -2.33 14.69
CA TYR A 43 -8.12 -3.44 15.38
C TYR A 43 -8.31 -3.14 16.88
N PRO A 44 -9.57 -3.11 17.39
CA PRO A 44 -10.81 -3.15 16.61
C PRO A 44 -10.91 -1.91 15.68
N PRO A 45 -11.63 -1.98 14.55
CA PRO A 45 -11.67 -0.87 13.60
C PRO A 45 -12.39 0.33 14.21
N SER A 46 -11.67 1.44 14.38
CA SER A 46 -12.26 2.72 14.81
C SER A 46 -12.98 3.41 13.65
N LEU A 47 -13.96 4.26 13.94
CA LEU A 47 -14.68 5.04 12.92
C LEU A 47 -13.72 5.91 12.10
N VAL A 48 -12.76 6.54 12.79
CA VAL A 48 -11.70 7.34 12.15
C VAL A 48 -10.85 6.50 11.20
N TYR A 49 -10.49 5.27 11.59
CA TYR A 49 -9.74 4.35 10.73
C TYR A 49 -10.54 3.98 9.48
N VAL A 50 -11.81 3.59 9.63
CA VAL A 50 -12.67 3.19 8.51
C VAL A 50 -12.86 4.33 7.53
N LEU A 51 -13.21 5.53 8.01
CA LEU A 51 -13.41 6.71 7.16
C LEU A 51 -12.11 7.13 6.45
N SER A 52 -10.96 7.07 7.14
CA SER A 52 -9.66 7.39 6.54
C SER A 52 -9.30 6.40 5.44
N MET A 53 -9.46 5.10 5.68
CA MET A 53 -9.13 4.06 4.70
C MET A 53 -10.10 4.04 3.51
N LEU A 54 -11.41 4.15 3.76
CA LEU A 54 -12.41 4.24 2.71
C LEU A 54 -12.22 5.50 1.87
N GLY A 55 -12.02 6.65 2.51
CA GLY A 55 -11.79 7.91 1.84
C GLY A 55 -10.53 7.89 0.99
N GLY A 56 -9.43 7.39 1.53
CA GLY A 56 -8.18 7.16 0.80
C GLY A 56 -8.37 6.25 -0.41
N ASN A 57 -9.06 5.12 -0.25
CA ASN A 57 -9.35 4.19 -1.34
C ASN A 57 -10.19 4.84 -2.45
N LEU A 58 -11.20 5.63 -2.12
CA LEU A 58 -12.02 6.36 -3.09
C LEU A 58 -11.22 7.42 -3.86
N CYS A 59 -10.33 8.16 -3.17
CA CYS A 59 -9.41 9.10 -3.78
C CYS A 59 -8.41 8.39 -4.72
N LEU A 60 -7.82 7.28 -4.27
CA LEU A 60 -6.92 6.46 -5.09
C LEU A 60 -7.64 5.85 -6.29
N PHE A 61 -8.88 5.40 -6.13
CA PHE A 61 -9.71 4.91 -7.23
C PHE A 61 -9.92 5.98 -8.29
N HIS A 62 -10.22 7.23 -7.86
CA HIS A 62 -10.27 8.35 -8.78
C HIS A 62 -8.94 8.56 -9.50
N LEU A 63 -7.84 8.64 -8.75
CA LEU A 63 -6.50 8.87 -9.29
C LEU A 63 -6.11 7.80 -10.31
N PHE A 64 -6.27 6.52 -9.98
CA PHE A 64 -5.91 5.41 -10.88
C PHE A 64 -6.79 5.34 -12.11
N SER A 65 -8.07 5.73 -12.04
CA SER A 65 -8.92 5.83 -13.23
C SER A 65 -8.41 6.89 -14.20
N ARG A 66 -7.83 7.98 -13.70
CA ARG A 66 -7.24 9.04 -14.52
C ARG A 66 -5.90 8.61 -15.10
N LEU A 67 -5.04 8.04 -14.26
CA LEU A 67 -3.72 7.55 -14.68
C LEU A 67 -3.81 6.42 -15.72
N SER A 68 -4.87 5.59 -15.65
CA SER A 68 -5.08 4.51 -16.63
C SER A 68 -5.50 5.02 -18.02
N ALA A 69 -6.02 6.25 -18.12
CA ALA A 69 -6.32 6.87 -19.41
C ALA A 69 -5.05 7.21 -20.20
N THR A 70 -3.92 7.40 -19.50
CA THR A 70 -2.61 7.69 -20.10
C THR A 70 -1.82 6.39 -20.28
N ARG A 71 -2.05 5.68 -21.39
CA ARG A 71 -1.49 4.34 -21.65
C ARG A 71 0.05 4.25 -21.57
N ASP A 72 0.74 5.36 -21.82
CA ASP A 72 2.21 5.40 -21.93
C ASP A 72 2.94 5.77 -20.64
N ALA A 73 2.23 6.06 -19.55
CA ALA A 73 2.87 6.40 -18.29
C ALA A 73 3.59 5.18 -17.67
N VAL A 74 4.83 5.40 -17.22
CA VAL A 74 5.68 4.37 -16.58
C VAL A 74 5.04 3.88 -15.27
N LEU A 75 4.52 4.80 -14.45
CA LEU A 75 4.00 4.49 -13.13
C LEU A 75 2.82 3.49 -13.17
N PRO A 76 1.75 3.68 -13.97
CA PRO A 76 0.68 2.68 -14.11
C PRO A 76 1.15 1.32 -14.62
N ARG A 77 2.21 1.28 -15.45
CA ARG A 77 2.80 0.02 -15.92
C ARG A 77 3.46 -0.73 -14.77
N VAL A 78 4.25 -0.03 -13.96
CA VAL A 78 4.93 -0.61 -12.79
C VAL A 78 3.92 -1.09 -11.74
N LEU A 79 2.93 -0.26 -11.41
CA LEU A 79 1.89 -0.61 -10.43
C LEU A 79 1.09 -1.84 -10.86
N ARG A 80 0.80 -1.99 -12.16
CA ARG A 80 0.13 -3.20 -12.69
C ARG A 80 0.97 -4.48 -12.50
N VAL A 81 2.29 -4.41 -12.59
CA VAL A 81 3.15 -5.58 -12.38
C VAL A 81 3.03 -6.08 -10.94
N PHE A 82 3.14 -5.18 -9.96
CA PHE A 82 2.96 -5.53 -8.56
C PHE A 82 1.53 -5.99 -8.25
N GLY A 83 0.52 -5.25 -8.74
CA GLY A 83 -0.89 -5.55 -8.50
C GLY A 83 -1.37 -6.88 -9.10
N ARG A 84 -0.70 -7.42 -10.13
CA ARG A 84 -1.00 -8.74 -10.70
C ARG A 84 -0.38 -9.91 -9.94
N ALA A 85 0.56 -9.66 -9.05
CA ALA A 85 1.26 -10.69 -8.29
C ALA A 85 1.40 -10.31 -6.79
N PRO A 86 0.31 -9.92 -6.11
CA PRO A 86 0.40 -9.34 -4.77
C PRO A 86 0.94 -10.34 -3.74
N LEU A 87 0.57 -11.62 -3.83
CA LEU A 87 1.07 -12.66 -2.91
C LEU A 87 2.57 -12.93 -3.11
N VAL A 88 3.03 -13.01 -4.36
CA VAL A 88 4.45 -13.19 -4.67
C VAL A 88 5.26 -12.00 -4.17
N PHE A 89 4.76 -10.78 -4.41
CA PHE A 89 5.36 -9.58 -3.86
C PHE A 89 5.48 -9.69 -2.34
N TYR A 90 4.39 -10.01 -1.64
CA TYR A 90 4.37 -10.10 -0.18
C TYR A 90 5.40 -11.09 0.38
N VAL A 91 5.40 -12.33 -0.13
CA VAL A 91 6.29 -13.39 0.35
C VAL A 91 7.76 -13.04 0.05
N VAL A 92 8.06 -12.65 -1.19
CA VAL A 92 9.44 -12.33 -1.59
C VAL A 92 9.93 -11.09 -0.84
N HIS A 93 9.08 -10.07 -0.67
CA HIS A 93 9.40 -8.88 0.11
C HIS A 93 9.78 -9.25 1.55
N LEU A 94 8.94 -10.01 2.24
CA LEU A 94 9.19 -10.42 3.63
C LEU A 94 10.53 -11.14 3.77
N TRP A 95 10.78 -12.16 2.95
CA TRP A 95 12.02 -12.96 3.05
C TRP A 95 13.26 -12.19 2.59
N LEU A 96 13.14 -11.34 1.56
CA LEU A 96 14.24 -10.50 1.10
C LEU A 96 14.72 -9.57 2.22
N PHE A 97 13.80 -8.88 2.89
CA PHE A 97 14.16 -7.98 4.00
C PHE A 97 14.58 -8.75 5.26
N ALA A 98 14.05 -9.95 5.51
CA ALA A 98 14.53 -10.80 6.60
C ALA A 98 16.00 -11.19 6.39
N VAL A 99 16.39 -11.59 5.17
CA VAL A 99 17.77 -11.94 4.82
C VAL A 99 18.68 -10.71 4.89
N ILE A 100 18.28 -9.58 4.29
CA ILE A 100 19.06 -8.34 4.34
C ILE A 100 19.26 -7.89 5.79
N GLY A 101 18.19 -7.94 6.60
CA GLY A 101 18.24 -7.60 8.02
C GLY A 101 19.20 -8.50 8.80
N ALA A 102 19.11 -9.81 8.60
CA ALA A 102 19.97 -10.78 9.28
C ALA A 102 21.45 -10.63 8.93
N LEU A 103 21.78 -10.33 7.66
CA LEU A 103 23.15 -10.23 7.16
C LEU A 103 23.80 -8.87 7.45
N PHE A 104 23.06 -7.77 7.31
CA PHE A 104 23.66 -6.42 7.30
C PHE A 104 23.17 -5.51 8.43
N PHE A 105 21.99 -5.78 9.01
CA PHE A 105 21.34 -4.87 9.97
C PHE A 105 20.84 -5.59 11.23
N ARG A 106 21.63 -6.55 11.73
CA ARG A 106 21.27 -7.40 12.87
C ARG A 106 21.01 -6.61 14.16
N HIS A 107 21.63 -5.44 14.28
CA HIS A 107 21.47 -4.51 15.41
C HIS A 107 20.49 -3.37 15.13
N GLY A 108 19.73 -3.45 14.04
CA GLY A 108 18.88 -2.37 13.56
C GLY A 108 19.63 -1.36 12.70
N THR A 109 18.88 -0.42 12.13
CA THR A 109 19.41 0.65 11.28
C THR A 109 18.55 1.91 11.42
N HIS A 110 19.10 3.06 11.03
CA HIS A 110 18.34 4.31 10.98
C HIS A 110 17.24 4.23 9.92
N TYR A 111 16.11 4.89 10.20
CA TYR A 111 14.94 4.88 9.30
C TYR A 111 15.27 5.31 7.86
N ALA A 112 16.13 6.32 7.68
CA ALA A 112 16.56 6.79 6.37
C ALA A 112 17.33 5.72 5.58
N VAL A 113 18.22 4.97 6.25
CA VAL A 113 18.96 3.86 5.63
C VAL A 113 18.00 2.74 5.26
N GLY A 114 17.06 2.40 6.15
CA GLY A 114 16.01 1.43 5.87
C GLY A 114 15.17 1.79 4.64
N LEU A 115 14.79 3.06 4.50
CA LEU A 115 14.12 3.58 3.30
C LEU A 115 14.98 3.45 2.04
N GLY A 116 16.29 3.76 2.13
CA GLY A 116 17.22 3.61 1.01
C GLY A 116 17.33 2.15 0.54
N VAL A 117 17.49 1.22 1.49
CA VAL A 117 17.50 -0.22 1.20
C VAL A 117 16.15 -0.66 0.62
N TRP A 118 15.04 -0.13 1.13
CA TRP A 118 13.71 -0.43 0.61
C TRP A 118 13.54 -0.02 -0.85
N LEU A 119 13.95 1.21 -1.19
CA LEU A 119 13.95 1.72 -2.57
C LEU A 119 14.86 0.89 -3.48
N ALA A 120 16.05 0.53 -3.00
CA ALA A 120 17.02 -0.27 -3.76
C ALA A 120 16.52 -1.71 -4.03
N ALA A 121 15.63 -2.25 -3.20
CA ALA A 121 15.03 -3.56 -3.41
C ALA A 121 13.87 -3.56 -4.42
N LEU A 122 13.22 -2.41 -4.69
CA LEU A 122 12.07 -2.32 -5.59
C LEU A 122 12.34 -2.85 -7.00
N PRO A 123 13.50 -2.59 -7.65
CA PRO A 123 13.81 -3.17 -8.96
C PRO A 123 13.91 -4.70 -8.93
N VAL A 124 14.46 -5.26 -7.85
CA VAL A 124 14.57 -6.72 -7.68
C VAL A 124 13.17 -7.33 -7.56
N LEU A 125 12.33 -6.77 -6.68
CA LEU A 125 10.94 -7.19 -6.50
C LEU A 125 10.14 -7.04 -7.80
N TYR A 126 10.30 -5.92 -8.52
CA TYR A 126 9.65 -5.68 -9.80
C TYR A 126 10.00 -6.78 -10.81
N ARG A 127 11.29 -7.13 -10.95
CA ARG A 127 11.74 -8.17 -11.88
C ARG A 127 11.17 -9.54 -11.54
N ILE A 128 11.07 -9.88 -10.25
CA ILE A 128 10.50 -11.16 -9.80
C ILE A 128 9.00 -11.20 -10.11
N CYS A 129 8.25 -10.16 -9.74
CA CYS A 129 6.82 -10.06 -10.06
C CYS A 129 6.55 -10.06 -11.57
N ALA A 130 7.39 -9.39 -12.37
CA ALA A 130 7.27 -9.36 -13.82
C ALA A 130 7.48 -10.74 -14.45
N ARG A 131 8.50 -11.47 -14.00
CA ARG A 131 8.79 -12.84 -14.46
C ARG A 131 7.67 -13.80 -14.08
N PHE A 132 7.19 -13.76 -12.84
CA PHE A 132 6.04 -14.55 -12.42
C PHE A 132 4.81 -14.25 -13.26
N GLY A 133 4.55 -12.96 -13.53
CA GLY A 133 3.43 -12.55 -14.37
C GLY A 133 3.57 -13.06 -15.82
N ALA A 134 4.78 -13.11 -16.37
CA ALA A 134 5.03 -13.66 -17.71
C ALA A 134 4.84 -15.18 -17.74
N TRP A 135 5.38 -15.89 -16.73
CA TRP A 135 5.20 -17.33 -16.57
C TRP A 135 3.73 -17.71 -16.41
N ARG A 136 2.97 -16.98 -15.58
CA ARG A 136 1.53 -17.23 -15.40
C ARG A 136 0.73 -17.06 -16.68
N ARG A 137 1.12 -16.12 -17.56
CA ARG A 137 0.46 -15.94 -18.88
C ARG A 137 0.80 -17.04 -19.88
N ALA A 138 1.97 -17.66 -19.74
CA ALA A 138 2.41 -18.76 -20.60
C ALA A 138 1.85 -20.13 -20.15
N ALA A 139 1.32 -20.23 -18.92
CA ALA A 139 0.75 -21.46 -18.40
C ALA A 139 -0.55 -21.84 -19.16
N PRO A 140 -0.81 -23.13 -19.43
CA PRO A 140 -2.04 -23.59 -20.08
C PRO A 140 -3.32 -23.15 -19.34
N ALA A 141 -4.42 -22.96 -20.09
CA ALA A 141 -5.70 -22.53 -19.55
C ALA A 141 -6.28 -23.46 -18.46
N ALA A 142 -5.97 -24.75 -18.55
CA ALA A 142 -6.38 -25.77 -17.58
C ALA A 142 -5.49 -25.83 -16.31
N SER A 143 -4.45 -25.01 -16.22
CA SER A 143 -3.55 -25.00 -15.06
C SER A 143 -4.22 -24.32 -13.87
N TRP A 144 -4.03 -24.87 -12.66
CA TRP A 144 -4.47 -24.27 -11.40
C TRP A 144 -3.96 -22.83 -11.21
N LEU A 145 -2.84 -22.48 -11.88
CA LEU A 145 -2.25 -21.14 -11.92
C LEU A 145 -3.12 -20.08 -12.61
N GLN A 146 -4.16 -20.48 -13.35
CA GLN A 146 -5.13 -19.56 -13.94
C GLN A 146 -6.40 -19.38 -13.08
N LEU A 147 -6.62 -20.27 -12.09
CA LEU A 147 -7.74 -20.19 -11.15
C LEU A 147 -7.45 -19.28 -9.94
N VAL A 148 -6.17 -18.93 -9.72
CA VAL A 148 -5.66 -18.09 -8.61
C VAL A 148 -5.00 -16.83 -9.15
#